data_AF-A0A165KU56-F1
#
_entry.id   AF-A0A165KU56-F1
#
_cell.length_a   1.000
_cell.length_b   1.000
_cell.length_c   1.000
_cell.angle_alpha   90.00
_cell.angle_beta   90.00
_cell.angle_gamma   90.00
#
_symmetry.space_group_name_H-M   'P 1'
#
loop_
_entity.id
_entity.type
_entity.pdbx_description
1 polymer ?
#
loop_
_entity_poly.entity_id
_entity_poly.type
_entity_poly.pdbx_seq_one_letter_code
_entity_poly.pdbx_strand_id
1 'polypeptide(L)'
;SYICSTLEKHPLLYMDEIQMQIFQTHHIFISIPMISHTIRCMHFSSKQVKHEAAERNDLLHAVFMNQIGELAPEPNMLMFTDESAKDACSSSRKRG
;
A
#
# COMPACT_ATOMS: atom_id res chain seq x y z
N SER A 1 -11.80 -2.80 -21.26
CA SER A 1 -10.49 -2.23 -20.92
C SER A 1 -9.70 -3.26 -20.12
N TYR A 2 -8.41 -3.49 -20.43
CA TYR A 2 -7.58 -4.53 -19.78
C TYR A 2 -7.59 -4.41 -18.25
N ILE A 3 -7.50 -3.18 -17.73
CA ILE A 3 -7.56 -2.87 -16.30
C ILE A 3 -8.88 -3.36 -15.67
N CYS A 4 -10.01 -3.23 -16.36
CA CYS A 4 -11.31 -3.69 -15.86
C CYS A 4 -11.35 -5.21 -15.74
N SER A 5 -10.89 -5.94 -16.77
CA SER A 5 -10.89 -7.41 -16.74
C SER A 5 -9.96 -8.00 -15.67
N THR A 6 -8.89 -7.29 -15.32
CA THR A 6 -7.97 -7.70 -14.27
C THR A 6 -8.57 -7.43 -12.89
N LEU A 7 -9.19 -6.27 -12.69
CA LEU A 7 -9.86 -5.89 -11.45
C LEU A 7 -11.10 -6.74 -11.15
N GLU A 8 -11.87 -7.11 -12.17
CA GLU A 8 -13.04 -8.00 -12.03
C GLU A 8 -12.65 -9.43 -11.63
N LYS A 9 -11.50 -9.92 -12.12
CA LYS A 9 -10.98 -11.26 -11.78
C LYS A 9 -10.33 -11.31 -10.40
N HIS A 10 -9.76 -10.20 -9.95
CA HIS A 10 -8.98 -10.12 -8.71
C HIS A 10 -9.25 -8.81 -7.97
N PRO A 11 -10.37 -8.70 -7.22
CA PRO A 11 -10.75 -7.48 -6.52
C PRO A 11 -9.85 -7.12 -5.32
N LEU A 12 -8.90 -7.99 -4.98
CA LEU A 12 -8.03 -7.92 -3.80
C LEU A 12 -6.58 -7.54 -4.11
N LEU A 13 -6.26 -7.21 -5.37
CA LEU A 13 -4.92 -6.80 -5.74
C LEU A 13 -4.63 -5.39 -5.21
N TYR A 14 -3.43 -5.22 -4.66
CA TYR A 14 -2.93 -3.89 -4.30
C TYR A 14 -2.54 -3.10 -5.56
N MET A 15 -2.45 -1.77 -5.45
CA MET A 15 -2.18 -0.89 -6.60
C MET A 15 -0.79 -1.11 -7.22
N ASP A 16 0.19 -1.45 -6.40
CA ASP A 16 1.55 -1.85 -6.80
C ASP A 16 1.55 -3.22 -7.51
N GLU A 17 0.71 -4.17 -7.09
CA GLU A 17 0.55 -5.45 -7.78
C GLU A 17 -0.08 -5.27 -9.17
N ILE A 18 -1.09 -4.40 -9.28
CA ILE A 18 -1.70 -4.01 -10.56
C ILE A 18 -0.65 -3.35 -11.46
N GLN A 19 0.17 -2.45 -10.91
CA GLN A 19 1.26 -1.82 -11.62
C GLN A 19 2.25 -2.87 -12.16
N MET A 20 2.65 -3.84 -11.33
CA MET A 20 3.57 -4.89 -11.70
C MET A 20 3.00 -5.79 -12.80
N GLN A 21 1.71 -6.16 -12.72
CA GLN A 21 1.05 -6.97 -13.76
C GLN A 21 1.00 -6.24 -15.12
N ILE A 22 0.69 -4.94 -15.11
CA ILE A 22 0.67 -4.13 -16.33
C ILE A 22 2.09 -4.02 -16.90
N PHE A 23 3.09 -3.81 -16.05
CA PHE A 23 4.49 -3.78 -16.47
C PHE A 23 4.94 -5.13 -17.06
N GLN A 24 4.56 -6.25 -16.45
CA GLN A 24 4.90 -7.59 -16.95
C GLN A 24 4.19 -7.93 -18.27
N THR A 25 2.93 -7.50 -18.44
CA THR A 25 2.13 -7.88 -19.61
C THR A 25 2.33 -6.96 -20.80
N HIS A 26 2.49 -5.66 -20.55
CA HIS A 26 2.53 -4.63 -21.58
C HIS A 26 3.85 -3.86 -21.63
N HIS A 27 4.77 -4.09 -20.68
CA HIS A 27 6.01 -3.31 -20.53
C HIS A 27 5.78 -1.80 -20.37
N ILE A 28 4.60 -1.43 -19.86
CA ILE A 28 4.23 -0.04 -19.58
C ILE A 28 4.35 0.20 -18.09
N PHE A 29 5.15 1.20 -17.73
CA PHE A 29 5.21 1.69 -16.36
C PHE A 29 4.11 2.72 -16.13
N ILE A 30 3.13 2.39 -15.29
CA ILE A 30 2.04 3.29 -14.89
C ILE A 30 2.28 3.70 -13.45
N SER A 31 2.19 4.99 -13.15
CA SER A 31 2.30 5.48 -11.77
C SER A 31 1.06 5.12 -10.94
N ILE A 32 1.26 4.85 -9.65
CA ILE A 32 0.17 4.61 -8.68
C ILE A 32 -0.94 5.69 -8.73
N PRO A 33 -0.64 7.00 -8.85
CA PRO A 33 -1.68 8.03 -9.00
C PRO A 33 -2.56 7.82 -10.23
N MET A 34 -2.00 7.38 -11.37
CA MET A 34 -2.79 7.10 -12.57
C MET A 34 -3.72 5.91 -12.34
N ILE A 35 -3.23 4.84 -11.71
CA ILE A 35 -4.04 3.67 -11.35
C ILE A 35 -5.19 4.06 -10.42
N SER A 36 -4.90 4.86 -9.37
CA SER A 36 -5.89 5.37 -8.43
C SER A 36 -6.95 6.23 -9.11
N HIS A 37 -6.54 7.10 -10.04
CA HIS A 37 -7.47 7.90 -10.84
C HIS A 37 -8.37 7.02 -11.71
N THR A 38 -7.79 6.04 -12.43
CA THR A 38 -8.53 5.10 -13.28
C THR A 38 -9.56 4.29 -12.49
N ILE A 39 -9.18 3.75 -11.32
CA ILE A 39 -10.09 3.01 -10.44
C ILE A 39 -11.24 3.89 -9.96
N ARG A 40 -10.95 5.15 -9.59
CA ARG A 40 -11.96 6.12 -9.13
C ARG A 40 -12.94 6.49 -10.25
N CYS A 41 -12.44 6.71 -11.46
CA CYS A 41 -13.27 6.96 -12.65
C CYS A 41 -14.17 5.75 -13.00
N MET A 42 -13.78 4.55 -12.60
CA MET A 42 -14.55 3.32 -12.82
C MET A 42 -15.53 2.97 -11.69
N HIS A 43 -15.74 3.87 -10.72
CA HIS A 43 -16.67 3.69 -9.60
C HIS A 43 -16.40 2.47 -8.68
N PHE A 44 -15.21 1.86 -8.72
CA PHE A 44 -14.85 0.83 -7.76
C PHE A 44 -14.72 1.43 -6.36
N SER A 45 -15.50 0.93 -5.41
CA SER A 45 -15.50 1.36 -4.01
C SER A 45 -14.64 0.41 -3.17
N SER A 46 -13.67 0.95 -2.44
CA SER A 46 -12.77 0.20 -1.53
C SER A 46 -13.47 -0.38 -0.28
N LYS A 47 -14.80 -0.34 -0.20
CA LYS A 47 -15.56 -0.71 1.01
C LYS A 47 -15.49 -2.20 1.36
N GLN A 48 -15.34 -3.09 0.37
CA GLN A 48 -15.28 -4.55 0.61
C GLN A 48 -13.86 -5.07 0.88
N VAL A 49 -12.82 -4.35 0.45
CA VAL A 49 -11.44 -4.86 0.44
C VAL A 49 -10.73 -4.70 1.79
N LYS A 50 -11.32 -3.98 2.75
CA LYS A 50 -10.64 -3.57 3.99
C LYS A 50 -10.22 -4.71 4.91
N HIS A 51 -11.02 -5.77 5.01
CA HIS A 51 -10.74 -6.83 5.97
C HIS A 51 -9.66 -7.78 5.46
N GLU A 52 -9.86 -8.36 4.27
CA GLU A 52 -8.91 -9.27 3.64
C GLU A 52 -7.57 -8.58 3.31
N ALA A 53 -7.58 -7.31 2.92
CA ALA A 53 -6.35 -6.55 2.73
C ALA A 53 -5.64 -6.21 4.05
N ALA A 54 -6.35 -6.14 5.19
CA ALA A 54 -5.72 -5.97 6.50
C ALA A 54 -5.04 -7.28 6.93
N GLU A 55 -5.72 -8.42 6.80
CA GLU A 55 -5.14 -9.74 7.11
C GLU A 55 -3.90 -10.02 6.26
N ARG A 56 -3.96 -9.70 4.96
CA ARG A 56 -2.80 -9.84 4.06
C ARG A 56 -1.65 -8.90 4.43
N ASN A 57 -1.97 -7.68 4.88
CA ASN A 57 -0.96 -6.75 5.36
C ASN A 57 -0.27 -7.27 6.63
N ASP A 58 -1.02 -7.85 7.57
CA ASP A 58 -0.48 -8.43 8.80
C ASP A 58 0.45 -9.61 8.50
N LEU A 59 0.07 -10.48 7.55
CA LEU A 59 0.92 -11.58 7.09
C LEU A 59 2.23 -11.08 6.46
N LEU A 60 2.16 -10.06 5.60
CA LEU A 60 3.34 -9.45 4.98
C LEU A 60 4.25 -8.81 6.03
N HIS A 61 3.68 -8.12 7.02
CA HIS A 61 4.40 -7.57 8.15
C HIS A 61 5.12 -8.66 8.95
N ALA A 62 4.45 -9.78 9.24
CA ALA A 62 5.06 -10.89 9.98
C ALA A 62 6.25 -11.50 9.22
N VAL A 63 6.12 -11.70 7.90
CA VAL A 63 7.22 -12.18 7.05
C VAL A 63 8.39 -11.20 7.05
N PHE A 64 8.12 -9.91 6.91
CA PHE A 64 9.15 -8.88 6.91
C PHE A 64 9.88 -8.79 8.26
N MET A 65 9.16 -8.88 9.38
CA MET A 65 9.76 -8.89 10.71
C MET A 65 10.65 -10.10 10.93
N ASN A 66 10.26 -11.28 10.42
CA ASN A 66 11.11 -12.47 10.45
C ASN A 66 12.38 -12.28 9.63
N GLN A 67 12.27 -11.71 8.42
CA GLN A 67 13.44 -11.40 7.58
C GLN A 67 14.41 -10.43 8.27
N ILE A 68 13.88 -9.38 8.92
CA ILE A 68 14.70 -8.44 9.69
C ILE A 68 15.37 -9.15 10.87
N GLY A 69 14.67 -10.04 11.57
CA GLY A 69 15.24 -10.82 12.67
C GLY A 69 16.39 -11.73 12.24
N GLU A 70 16.35 -12.27 11.02
CA GLU A 70 17.46 -13.03 10.43
C GLU A 70 18.63 -12.14 10.02
N LEU A 71 18.35 -10.97 9.44
CA LEU A 71 19.36 -10.04 8.93
C LEU A 71 20.09 -9.27 10.04
N ALA A 72 19.38 -8.94 11.12
CA ALA A 72 19.86 -8.13 12.23
C ALA A 72 19.40 -8.75 13.57
N PRO A 73 20.05 -9.83 14.01
CA PRO A 73 19.65 -10.56 15.21
C PRO A 73 19.86 -9.75 16.51
N GLU A 74 20.78 -8.79 16.49
CA GLU A 74 21.07 -7.93 17.63
C GLU A 74 20.29 -6.61 17.51
N PRO A 75 19.55 -6.17 18.55
CA PRO A 75 18.75 -4.94 18.52
C PRO A 75 19.55 -3.68 18.17
N ASN A 76 20.84 -3.67 18.50
CA ASN A 76 21.74 -2.53 18.27
C ASN A 76 22.13 -2.35 16.79
N MET A 77 21.77 -3.30 15.92
CA MET A 77 22.01 -3.24 14.47
C MET A 77 20.90 -2.48 13.73
N LEU A 78 19.77 -2.18 14.40
CA LEU A 78 18.62 -1.52 13.80
C LEU A 78 18.52 -0.06 14.25
N MET A 79 18.37 0.83 13.28
CA MET A 79 18.04 2.24 13.51
C MET A 79 16.72 2.55 12.82
N PHE A 80 15.71 2.92 13.61
CA PHE A 80 14.40 3.31 13.09
C PHE A 80 14.29 4.83 13.03
N THR A 81 13.92 5.35 11.86
CA THR A 81 13.62 6.77 11.64
C THR A 81 12.21 6.88 11.12
N ASP A 82 11.37 7.66 11.78
CA ASP A 82 10.01 7.95 11.32
C ASP A 82 9.85 9.45 11.07
N GLU A 83 9.17 9.79 9.97
CA GLU A 83 8.91 11.17 9.58
C GLU A 83 7.54 11.59 10.10
N SER A 84 7.50 12.31 11.23
CA SER A 84 6.27 12.94 11.70
C SER A 84 6.08 14.29 10.98
N ALA A 85 5.11 14.36 10.08
CA ALA A 85 4.71 15.64 9.48
C ALA A 85 4.05 16.54 10.54
N LYS A 86 4.58 17.75 10.72
CA LYS A 86 3.98 18.79 11.57
C LYS A 86 3.33 19.83 10.68
N ASP A 87 2.00 19.87 10.64
CA ASP A 87 1.29 20.95 9.97
C ASP A 87 1.29 22.23 10.85
N ALA A 88 1.10 23.40 10.26
CA ALA A 88 1.02 24.67 10.99
C ALA A 88 -0.30 24.85 11.79
N CYS A 89 -1.25 23.92 11.67
CA CYS A 89 -2.52 23.92 12.41
C CYS A 89 -2.46 23.10 13.71
N SER A 90 -1.41 22.29 13.94
CA SER A 90 -1.28 21.41 15.09
C SER A 90 -0.86 22.14 16.38
N SER A 91 -0.75 23.47 16.37
CA SER A 91 -0.25 24.28 17.50
C SER A 91 -1.28 25.18 18.18
N SER A 92 -2.57 24.81 18.21
CA SER A 92 -3.51 25.51 19.08
C SER A 92 -4.42 24.56 19.88
N ARG A 93 -3.93 24.15 21.06
CA ARG A 93 -4.82 23.78 22.16
C ARG A 93 -5.52 25.05 22.65
N LYS A 94 -6.73 25.33 22.16
CA LYS A 94 -7.68 26.23 22.85
C LYS A 94 -8.32 25.46 24.01
N ARG A 95 -7.64 25.37 25.16
CA ARG A 95 -8.22 25.36 26.51
C ARG A 95 -7.16 25.01 27.57
N GLY A 96 -7.00 25.95 28.48
CA GLY A 96 -6.23 25.97 29.72
C GLY A 96 -6.41 27.37 30.26
#